data_AF-A0A357ISI3-F1
#
_entry.id   AF-A0A357ISI3-F1
#
_cell.length_a   1.000
_cell.length_b   1.000
_cell.length_c   1.000
_cell.angle_alpha   90.00
_cell.angle_beta   90.00
_cell.angle_gamma   90.00
#
_symmetry.space_group_name_H-M   'P 1'
#
loop_
_entity.id
_entity.type
_entity.pdbx_description
1 polymer ?
#
loop_
_entity_poly.entity_id
_entity_poly.type
_entity_poly.pdbx_seq_one_letter_code
_entity_poly.pdbx_strand_id
1 'polypeptide(L)'
;LSSERFVIEAKEDMESFSKKYHAPSKKTIFDPDDPCLPNYKKIFNVLKEPFTTQRALLRPLLFVGSKKEEYEKFLSFKDDIRVLLEIVEEMEGKLEEYKRTVNCFTFSDIASYALSLLRDPAYEDVAESICSRFSYIMVDEYQDTNDSQEAFLDALIKPNKEGKRAHLFCVGDPKQAIYGFRNSNVKLFMARQESLEKNDPDSVIHMNNNYRSGKNLLGEINFLFRAYMSEEHGDVDYTEEEEQLRYDEDANPYAQNYPGFRISRLLSGPGDYEGMAPLDWEIKAIAQDIQKKVSDPSFTVYDLSGKENKIRRARFSDFAILCRVKSSFLRFQKSFIEFGIPLNIKVSSNLKELSCILTLESLVGLLVAIEKKNDADLPHLFASLSRSYLFEYPDEKVFSTLGEVQRSLKAKEEDPYRLIKEDPIYQKAWAFSQSHRQSDFPSLFRDLIQEFGVVSSLSRLGEIEDNVAKIESLYSLAVSESKMGEGIQDFASLFSSIKKYALPFESESSFAAENSVDLMTIHA
;
A
#
# COMPACT_ATOMS: atom_id res chain seq x y z
N LEU A 1 -36.88 37.16 21.24
CA LEU A 1 -35.54 37.18 21.90
C LEU A 1 -34.96 35.77 21.85
N SER A 2 -34.77 35.28 20.63
CA SER A 2 -35.15 33.90 20.29
C SER A 2 -34.35 33.46 19.07
N SER A 3 -33.85 32.22 19.09
CA SER A 3 -33.12 31.51 18.02
C SER A 3 -31.84 32.17 17.45
N GLU A 4 -31.80 33.48 17.23
CA GLU A 4 -30.68 34.17 16.56
C GLU A 4 -29.39 34.19 17.39
N ARG A 5 -29.46 34.37 18.72
CA ARG A 5 -28.25 34.32 19.59
C ARG A 5 -27.58 32.95 19.60
N PHE A 6 -28.35 31.87 19.55
CA PHE A 6 -27.82 30.50 19.63
C PHE A 6 -27.20 30.03 18.31
N VAL A 7 -27.68 30.56 17.18
CA VAL A 7 -27.08 30.36 15.86
C VAL A 7 -25.73 31.08 15.74
N ILE A 8 -25.51 32.17 16.49
CA ILE A 8 -24.23 32.89 16.54
C ILE A 8 -23.20 32.08 17.35
N GLU A 9 -23.51 31.71 18.59
CA GLU A 9 -22.60 30.92 19.45
C GLU A 9 -22.20 29.57 18.79
N ALA A 10 -23.18 28.84 18.24
CA ALA A 10 -22.91 27.57 17.57
C ALA A 10 -22.03 27.69 16.30
N LYS A 11 -22.00 28.86 15.68
CA LYS A 11 -21.19 29.18 14.51
C LYS A 11 -19.79 29.65 14.92
N GLU A 12 -19.69 30.43 15.99
CA GLU A 12 -18.41 30.83 16.61
C GLU A 12 -17.60 29.62 17.11
N ASP A 13 -18.25 28.61 17.71
CA ASP A 13 -17.62 27.35 18.11
C ASP A 13 -17.03 26.57 16.90
N MET A 14 -17.80 26.41 15.83
CA MET A 14 -17.31 25.71 14.63
C MET A 14 -16.23 26.52 13.90
N GLU A 15 -16.35 27.84 13.81
CA GLU A 15 -15.32 28.71 13.25
C GLU A 15 -14.05 28.76 14.11
N SER A 16 -14.15 28.57 15.43
CA SER A 16 -13.01 28.35 16.31
C SER A 16 -12.28 27.05 15.96
N PHE A 17 -13.03 25.94 15.85
CA PHE A 17 -12.47 24.63 15.49
C PHE A 17 -11.80 24.65 14.10
N SER A 18 -12.39 25.35 13.12
CA SER A 18 -11.80 25.60 11.80
C SER A 18 -10.44 26.29 11.83
N LYS A 19 -10.31 27.31 12.68
CA LYS A 19 -9.13 28.19 12.68
C LYS A 19 -7.88 27.45 13.13
N LYS A 20 -8.03 26.36 13.89
CA LYS A 20 -6.94 25.52 14.41
C LYS A 20 -6.19 24.73 13.31
N TYR A 21 -6.78 24.47 12.14
CA TYR A 21 -6.21 23.56 11.13
C TYR A 21 -6.20 24.04 9.64
N HIS A 22 -6.90 25.11 9.26
CA HIS A 22 -6.78 25.76 7.92
C HIS A 22 -7.17 24.87 6.68
N ALA A 23 -6.96 25.34 5.42
CA ALA A 23 -8.06 25.36 4.42
C ALA A 23 -7.75 25.99 3.02
N PRO A 24 -8.68 26.11 2.00
CA PRO A 24 -10.16 25.80 1.90
C PRO A 24 -10.71 25.14 0.59
N SER A 25 -12.03 24.80 0.50
CA SER A 25 -12.74 24.62 -0.81
C SER A 25 -14.28 24.86 -0.88
N LYS A 26 -14.76 25.56 -1.95
CA LYS A 26 -16.10 25.49 -2.65
C LYS A 26 -16.38 26.73 -3.54
N LYS A 27 -16.47 26.57 -4.86
CA LYS A 27 -17.64 27.09 -5.57
C LYS A 27 -18.35 25.90 -6.21
N THR A 28 -19.24 25.29 -5.43
CA THR A 28 -20.57 25.02 -5.99
C THR A 28 -21.31 26.37 -5.98
N ILE A 29 -22.32 26.54 -6.83
CA ILE A 29 -23.04 27.81 -6.97
C ILE A 29 -23.58 28.29 -5.61
N PHE A 30 -23.14 29.49 -5.22
CA PHE A 30 -23.60 30.28 -4.07
C PHE A 30 -23.70 31.74 -4.54
N ASP A 31 -24.53 32.52 -3.85
CA ASP A 31 -24.75 33.95 -4.11
C ASP A 31 -23.40 34.70 -4.22
N PRO A 32 -23.12 35.43 -5.32
CA PRO A 32 -21.82 36.06 -5.54
C PRO A 32 -21.42 37.08 -4.46
N ASP A 33 -22.39 37.64 -3.74
CA ASP A 33 -22.20 38.78 -2.83
C ASP A 33 -22.13 38.39 -1.33
N ASP A 34 -22.08 37.10 -0.97
CA ASP A 34 -21.97 36.63 0.43
C ASP A 34 -20.54 36.78 1.00
N PRO A 35 -20.30 37.67 1.99
CA PRO A 35 -18.96 37.94 2.52
C PRO A 35 -18.37 36.83 3.41
N CYS A 36 -19.15 35.81 3.79
CA CYS A 36 -18.69 34.70 4.63
C CYS A 36 -18.22 33.47 3.84
N LEU A 37 -18.41 33.47 2.51
CA LEU A 37 -18.14 32.34 1.62
C LEU A 37 -16.73 31.71 1.78
N PRO A 38 -15.63 32.42 2.09
CA PRO A 38 -14.32 31.79 2.30
C PRO A 38 -14.22 30.90 3.54
N ASN A 39 -14.93 31.19 4.63
CA ASN A 39 -14.64 30.59 5.95
C ASN A 39 -15.35 29.25 6.23
N TYR A 40 -16.48 28.95 5.61
CA TYR A 40 -17.15 27.64 5.77
C TYR A 40 -16.38 26.50 5.10
N LYS A 41 -15.90 26.79 3.90
CA LYS A 41 -14.93 25.99 3.13
C LYS A 41 -13.71 25.61 3.94
N LYS A 42 -13.34 26.45 4.92
CA LYS A 42 -12.13 26.29 5.72
C LYS A 42 -12.27 25.14 6.70
N ILE A 43 -13.35 25.15 7.48
CA ILE A 43 -13.72 24.09 8.45
C ILE A 43 -13.82 22.73 7.76
N PHE A 44 -14.38 22.74 6.55
CA PHE A 44 -14.79 21.56 5.80
C PHE A 44 -13.63 20.77 5.16
N ASN A 45 -12.43 21.36 5.04
CA ASN A 45 -11.24 20.66 4.55
C ASN A 45 -10.50 19.91 5.67
N VAL A 46 -10.55 20.43 6.90
CA VAL A 46 -9.92 19.82 8.09
C VAL A 46 -10.57 18.49 8.44
N LEU A 47 -11.90 18.45 8.43
CA LEU A 47 -12.70 17.26 8.75
C LEU A 47 -12.73 16.20 7.63
N LYS A 48 -11.80 16.28 6.67
CA LYS A 48 -11.87 15.59 5.37
C LYS A 48 -10.80 14.52 5.17
N GLU A 49 -9.70 14.61 5.91
CA GLU A 49 -8.65 13.59 5.99
C GLU A 49 -8.45 13.28 7.48
N PRO A 50 -8.77 12.06 7.97
CA PRO A 50 -8.78 10.79 7.24
C PRO A 50 -10.16 10.13 7.06
N PHE A 51 -11.04 10.67 6.20
CA PHE A 51 -12.19 9.91 5.67
C PHE A 51 -12.51 10.31 4.21
N THR A 52 -11.63 9.91 3.28
CA THR A 52 -11.75 10.19 1.84
C THR A 52 -12.87 9.38 1.17
N THR A 53 -14.12 9.81 1.35
CA THR A 53 -15.11 10.05 0.25
C THR A 53 -16.50 10.47 0.77
N GLN A 54 -16.72 11.78 1.00
CA GLN A 54 -18.09 12.30 1.24
C GLN A 54 -19.04 12.13 0.03
N ARG A 55 -18.54 12.06 -1.21
CA ARG A 55 -19.38 11.73 -2.39
C ARG A 55 -19.88 10.28 -2.37
N ALA A 56 -19.12 9.35 -1.77
CA ALA A 56 -19.54 7.95 -1.65
C ALA A 56 -20.42 7.70 -0.41
N LEU A 57 -20.21 8.43 0.69
CA LEU A 57 -21.03 8.32 1.90
C LEU A 57 -22.43 8.96 1.78
N LEU A 58 -22.58 10.03 0.98
CA LEU A 58 -23.89 10.69 0.83
C LEU A 58 -24.78 10.11 -0.28
N ARG A 59 -24.25 9.30 -1.21
CA ARG A 59 -25.08 8.66 -2.25
C ARG A 59 -26.04 7.58 -1.69
N PRO A 60 -25.68 6.79 -0.66
CA PRO A 60 -26.60 5.89 0.05
C PRO A 60 -27.45 6.59 1.10
N LEU A 61 -26.97 7.67 1.72
CA LEU A 61 -27.71 8.42 2.76
C LEU A 61 -28.78 9.35 2.17
N LEU A 62 -28.63 9.82 0.92
CA LEU A 62 -29.65 10.54 0.18
C LEU A 62 -30.73 9.59 -0.38
N PHE A 63 -31.38 8.84 0.50
CA PHE A 63 -32.64 8.16 0.22
C PHE A 63 -33.69 8.54 1.27
N VAL A 64 -34.76 9.20 0.78
CA VAL A 64 -35.95 9.64 1.53
C VAL A 64 -35.77 10.91 2.38
N GLY A 65 -35.81 12.09 1.75
CA GLY A 65 -35.94 13.37 2.45
C GLY A 65 -35.77 14.61 1.55
N SER A 66 -36.18 15.77 2.05
CA SER A 66 -35.86 17.08 1.47
C SER A 66 -34.51 17.60 1.97
N LYS A 67 -33.90 18.53 1.22
CA LYS A 67 -32.61 19.18 1.57
C LYS A 67 -32.62 19.82 2.97
N LYS A 68 -33.78 20.23 3.47
CA LYS A 68 -33.95 20.82 4.81
C LYS A 68 -33.89 19.75 5.90
N GLU A 69 -34.60 18.64 5.72
CA GLU A 69 -34.66 17.54 6.69
C GLU A 69 -33.29 16.85 6.85
N GLU A 70 -32.54 16.66 5.76
CA GLU A 70 -31.16 16.14 5.84
C GLU A 70 -30.21 17.10 6.57
N TYR A 71 -30.41 18.42 6.46
CA TYR A 71 -29.62 19.41 7.19
C TYR A 71 -29.96 19.43 8.68
N GLU A 72 -31.24 19.35 9.03
CA GLU A 72 -31.71 19.26 10.42
C GLU A 72 -31.24 17.95 11.10
N LYS A 73 -31.27 16.83 10.36
CA LYS A 73 -30.73 15.53 10.77
C LYS A 73 -29.21 15.58 10.97
N PHE A 74 -28.45 16.21 10.07
CA PHE A 74 -27.00 16.42 10.27
C PHE A 74 -26.72 17.25 11.53
N LEU A 75 -27.48 18.33 11.76
CA LEU A 75 -27.35 19.16 12.96
C LEU A 75 -27.69 18.40 14.26
N SER A 76 -28.57 17.38 14.22
CA SER A 76 -28.88 16.59 15.42
C SER A 76 -27.69 15.79 15.96
N PHE A 77 -26.68 15.51 15.14
CA PHE A 77 -25.43 14.85 15.55
C PHE A 77 -24.33 15.83 16.00
N LYS A 78 -24.62 17.14 16.15
CA LYS A 78 -23.60 18.16 16.50
C LYS A 78 -22.81 17.79 17.77
N ASP A 79 -23.52 17.41 18.83
CA ASP A 79 -22.90 17.09 20.12
C ASP A 79 -22.09 15.78 20.05
N ASP A 80 -22.57 14.77 19.32
CA ASP A 80 -21.83 13.52 19.08
C ASP A 80 -20.53 13.79 18.29
N ILE A 81 -20.60 14.62 17.25
CA ILE A 81 -19.43 15.03 16.46
C ILE A 81 -18.43 15.79 17.34
N ARG A 82 -18.88 16.68 18.23
CA ARG A 82 -17.99 17.38 19.17
C ARG A 82 -17.27 16.38 20.08
N VAL A 83 -17.98 15.43 20.68
CA VAL A 83 -17.38 14.41 21.56
C VAL A 83 -16.38 13.53 20.79
N LEU A 84 -16.69 13.14 19.55
CA LEU A 84 -15.74 12.40 18.71
C LEU A 84 -14.46 13.19 18.42
N LEU A 85 -14.58 14.50 18.17
CA LEU A 85 -13.42 15.37 17.93
C LEU A 85 -12.57 15.55 19.20
N GLU A 86 -13.21 15.74 20.36
CA GLU A 86 -12.52 15.80 21.66
C GLU A 86 -11.74 14.51 21.95
N ILE A 87 -12.33 13.33 21.66
CA ILE A 87 -11.67 12.03 21.79
C ILE A 87 -10.47 11.90 20.83
N VAL A 88 -10.60 12.36 19.58
CA VAL A 88 -9.50 12.33 18.60
C VAL A 88 -8.35 13.23 19.04
N GLU A 89 -8.61 14.48 19.45
CA GLU A 89 -7.55 15.38 19.94
C GLU A 89 -6.82 14.81 21.17
N GLU A 90 -7.54 14.20 22.13
CA GLU A 90 -6.93 13.57 23.31
C GLU A 90 -6.09 12.34 22.92
N MET A 91 -6.59 11.52 21.99
CA MET A 91 -5.88 10.34 21.47
C MET A 91 -4.60 10.73 20.72
N GLU A 92 -4.66 11.74 19.84
CA GLU A 92 -3.51 12.23 19.09
C GLU A 92 -2.43 12.79 20.04
N GLY A 93 -2.82 13.58 21.04
CA GLY A 93 -1.90 14.11 22.05
C GLY A 93 -1.17 13.00 22.82
N LYS A 94 -1.89 11.97 23.26
CA LYS A 94 -1.31 10.79 23.95
C LYS A 94 -0.42 9.94 23.04
N LEU A 95 -0.80 9.78 21.77
CA LEU A 95 -0.01 9.04 20.79
C LEU A 95 1.29 9.79 20.45
N GLU A 96 1.23 11.11 20.36
CA GLU A 96 2.38 11.99 20.14
C GLU A 96 3.36 11.98 21.33
N GLU A 97 2.86 12.05 22.57
CA GLU A 97 3.67 11.86 23.78
C GLU A 97 4.36 10.49 23.78
N TYR A 98 3.60 9.41 23.51
CA TYR A 98 4.15 8.05 23.44
C TYR A 98 5.26 7.92 22.38
N LYS A 99 4.98 8.32 21.13
CA LYS A 99 5.95 8.34 20.01
C LYS A 99 7.26 9.02 20.40
N ARG A 100 7.18 10.18 21.08
CA ARG A 100 8.36 10.91 21.58
C ARG A 100 9.12 10.12 22.65
N THR A 101 8.44 9.51 23.62
CA THR A 101 9.11 8.71 24.66
C THR A 101 9.87 7.50 24.12
N VAL A 102 9.44 6.92 23.00
CA VAL A 102 10.11 5.78 22.34
C VAL A 102 10.95 6.18 21.12
N ASN A 103 11.06 7.47 20.81
CA ASN A 103 11.75 8.02 19.63
C ASN A 103 11.35 7.34 18.30
N CYS A 104 10.05 7.09 18.12
CA CYS A 104 9.47 6.45 16.93
C CYS A 104 8.49 7.40 16.24
N PHE A 105 8.63 7.57 14.93
CA PHE A 105 7.85 8.53 14.13
C PHE A 105 7.35 7.89 12.85
N THR A 106 6.14 8.24 12.42
CA THR A 106 5.58 7.82 11.15
C THR A 106 6.11 8.69 9.99
N PHE A 107 5.94 8.23 8.75
CA PHE A 107 6.26 9.03 7.57
C PHE A 107 5.48 10.37 7.54
N SER A 108 4.22 10.36 8.00
CA SER A 108 3.40 11.58 8.12
C SER A 108 3.94 12.55 9.17
N ASP A 109 4.45 12.05 10.29
CA ASP A 109 5.10 12.88 11.32
C ASP A 109 6.34 13.57 10.76
N ILE A 110 7.20 12.80 10.07
CA ILE A 110 8.43 13.32 9.44
C ILE A 110 8.11 14.42 8.43
N ALA A 111 7.11 14.22 7.57
CA ALA A 111 6.64 15.23 6.62
C ALA A 111 6.08 16.49 7.32
N SER A 112 5.28 16.30 8.37
CA SER A 112 4.70 17.38 9.18
C SER A 112 5.77 18.21 9.90
N TYR A 113 6.76 17.57 10.51
CA TYR A 113 7.88 18.27 11.16
C TYR A 113 8.75 19.00 10.15
N ALA A 114 9.02 18.41 8.98
CA ALA A 114 9.77 19.07 7.91
C ALA A 114 9.05 20.34 7.43
N LEU A 115 7.72 20.31 7.30
CA LEU A 115 6.90 21.49 7.01
C LEU A 115 6.92 22.51 8.16
N SER A 116 6.87 22.06 9.41
CA SER A 116 6.93 22.93 10.60
C SER A 116 8.24 23.72 10.66
N LEU A 117 9.37 23.07 10.40
CA LEU A 117 10.70 23.71 10.34
C LEU A 117 10.80 24.84 9.29
N LEU A 118 9.94 24.85 8.26
CA LEU A 118 9.91 25.88 7.20
C LEU A 118 8.80 26.93 7.39
N ARG A 119 7.91 26.75 8.37
CA ARG A 119 6.70 27.58 8.55
C ARG A 119 6.55 28.21 9.93
N ASP A 120 7.08 27.59 10.97
CA ASP A 120 7.06 28.14 12.33
C ASP A 120 8.13 29.23 12.48
N PRO A 121 7.78 30.48 12.86
CA PRO A 121 8.75 31.54 13.14
C PRO A 121 9.81 31.17 14.20
N ALA A 122 9.55 30.17 15.06
CA ALA A 122 10.53 29.67 16.02
C ALA A 122 11.78 29.04 15.36
N TYR A 123 11.71 28.65 14.08
CA TYR A 123 12.79 28.02 13.32
C TYR A 123 13.20 28.83 12.08
N GLU A 124 13.01 30.16 12.10
CA GLU A 124 13.28 31.05 10.96
C GLU A 124 14.73 30.96 10.43
N ASP A 125 15.70 30.72 11.31
CA ASP A 125 17.11 30.53 10.96
C ASP A 125 17.38 29.18 10.25
N VAL A 126 16.69 28.12 10.67
CA VAL A 126 16.71 26.81 10.01
C VAL A 126 16.03 26.90 8.64
N ALA A 127 14.87 27.55 8.56
CA ALA A 127 14.16 27.78 7.29
C ALA A 127 15.02 28.56 6.29
N GLU A 128 15.62 29.68 6.72
CA GLU A 128 16.52 30.50 5.91
C GLU A 128 17.72 29.69 5.40
N SER A 129 18.32 28.85 6.27
CA SER A 129 19.42 27.96 5.91
C SER A 129 19.02 26.90 4.89
N ILE A 130 17.83 26.30 5.02
CA ILE A 130 17.34 25.29 4.08
C ILE A 130 17.00 25.92 2.72
N CYS A 131 16.21 26.99 2.68
CA CYS A 131 15.80 27.64 1.43
C CYS A 131 17.01 28.20 0.66
N SER A 132 18.03 28.71 1.36
CA SER A 132 19.27 29.23 0.73
C SER A 132 20.16 28.15 0.11
N ARG A 133 19.90 26.85 0.32
CA ARG A 133 20.69 25.74 -0.28
C ARG A 133 20.27 25.40 -1.70
N PHE A 134 19.06 25.77 -2.13
CA PHE A 134 18.50 25.33 -3.40
C PHE A 134 18.37 26.51 -4.38
N SER A 135 19.04 26.40 -5.54
CA SER A 135 18.79 27.30 -6.68
C SER A 135 17.64 26.79 -7.55
N TYR A 136 17.47 25.47 -7.63
CA TYR A 136 16.43 24.79 -8.39
C TYR A 136 15.88 23.62 -7.58
N ILE A 137 14.57 23.39 -7.69
CA ILE A 137 13.83 22.25 -7.13
C ILE A 137 13.08 21.63 -8.29
N MET A 138 13.26 20.32 -8.51
CA MET A 138 12.59 19.56 -9.56
C MET A 138 11.64 18.55 -8.92
N VAL A 139 10.40 18.49 -9.39
CA VAL A 139 9.37 17.56 -8.92
C VAL A 139 8.82 16.81 -10.12
N ASP A 140 8.96 15.49 -10.10
CA ASP A 140 8.36 14.58 -11.07
C ASP A 140 7.05 13.99 -10.50
N GLU A 141 6.17 13.47 -11.36
CA GLU A 141 4.85 12.93 -10.99
C GLU A 141 4.00 13.92 -10.15
N TYR A 142 4.09 15.22 -10.47
CA TYR A 142 3.51 16.31 -9.66
C TYR A 142 1.99 16.20 -9.49
N GLN A 143 1.27 15.50 -10.38
CA GLN A 143 -0.17 15.24 -10.24
C GLN A 143 -0.54 14.46 -8.98
N ASP A 144 0.40 13.67 -8.42
CA ASP A 144 0.17 12.84 -7.24
C ASP A 144 0.59 13.52 -5.91
N THR A 145 0.85 14.83 -5.96
CA THR A 145 1.11 15.69 -4.79
C THR A 145 -0.15 15.85 -3.92
N ASN A 146 0.02 15.91 -2.60
CA ASN A 146 -1.04 16.27 -1.63
C ASN A 146 -0.86 17.69 -1.05
N ASP A 147 -1.90 18.20 -0.38
CA ASP A 147 -1.92 19.56 0.19
C ASP A 147 -0.76 19.87 1.16
N SER A 148 -0.22 18.86 1.85
CA SER A 148 0.91 19.02 2.78
C SER A 148 2.26 19.10 2.06
N GLN A 149 2.45 18.30 1.00
CA GLN A 149 3.62 18.36 0.13
C GLN A 149 3.64 19.66 -0.67
N GLU A 150 2.49 20.11 -1.16
CA GLU A 150 2.37 21.41 -1.83
C GLU A 150 2.72 22.57 -0.88
N ALA A 151 2.19 22.57 0.34
CA ALA A 151 2.55 23.57 1.34
C ALA A 151 4.03 23.54 1.74
N PHE A 152 4.71 22.39 1.57
CA PHE A 152 6.15 22.23 1.79
C PHE A 152 6.97 22.80 0.63
N LEU A 153 6.58 22.53 -0.63
CA LEU A 153 7.16 23.14 -1.82
C LEU A 153 7.02 24.68 -1.77
N ASP A 154 5.83 25.18 -1.46
CA ASP A 154 5.56 26.61 -1.27
C ASP A 154 6.42 27.27 -0.19
N ALA A 155 6.74 26.52 0.88
CA ALA A 155 7.61 27.01 1.93
C ALA A 155 9.09 27.06 1.49
N LEU A 156 9.55 26.08 0.71
CA LEU A 156 10.91 26.01 0.16
C LEU A 156 11.21 27.10 -0.88
N ILE A 157 10.21 27.52 -1.68
CA ILE A 157 10.39 28.53 -2.74
C ILE A 157 10.17 29.97 -2.27
N LYS A 158 10.04 30.19 -0.96
CA LYS A 158 9.99 31.54 -0.39
C LYS A 158 11.33 32.26 -0.65
N PRO A 159 11.29 33.58 -0.93
CA PRO A 159 12.49 34.40 -0.90
C PRO A 159 13.16 34.35 0.48
N ASN A 160 14.47 34.12 0.49
CA ASN A 160 15.33 34.25 1.65
C ASN A 160 15.55 35.74 2.01
N LYS A 161 16.32 36.04 3.05
CA LYS A 161 16.57 37.44 3.51
C LYS A 161 17.35 38.30 2.51
N GLU A 162 18.02 37.69 1.54
CA GLU A 162 18.66 38.38 0.42
C GLU A 162 17.72 38.59 -0.79
N GLY A 163 16.46 38.15 -0.69
CA GLY A 163 15.47 38.20 -1.77
C GLY A 163 15.64 37.12 -2.85
N LYS A 164 16.55 36.16 -2.64
CA LYS A 164 16.78 35.03 -3.56
C LYS A 164 15.79 33.90 -3.23
N ARG A 165 15.29 33.21 -4.25
CA ARG A 165 14.42 32.02 -4.09
C ARG A 165 14.87 30.89 -5.01
N ALA A 166 14.53 29.66 -4.65
CA ALA A 166 14.65 28.53 -5.56
C ALA A 166 13.66 28.66 -6.73
N HIS A 167 14.06 28.20 -7.91
CA HIS A 167 13.16 28.00 -9.04
C HIS A 167 12.53 26.61 -8.96
N LEU A 168 11.20 26.52 -9.02
CA LEU A 168 10.47 25.25 -9.06
C LEU A 168 10.24 24.83 -10.51
N PHE A 169 10.51 23.57 -10.82
CA PHE A 169 10.21 22.93 -12.10
C PHE A 169 9.42 21.65 -11.83
N CYS A 170 8.16 21.61 -12.23
CA CYS A 170 7.28 20.46 -12.05
C CYS A 170 7.02 19.76 -13.38
N VAL A 171 6.99 18.43 -13.36
CA VAL A 171 6.56 17.56 -14.45
C VAL A 171 5.45 16.66 -13.91
N GLY A 172 4.44 16.40 -14.74
CA GLY A 172 3.33 15.51 -14.39
C GLY A 172 2.21 15.60 -15.41
N ASP A 173 1.19 14.75 -15.24
CA ASP A 173 0.01 14.70 -16.12
C ASP A 173 -1.25 14.48 -15.26
N PRO A 174 -2.20 15.44 -15.21
CA PRO A 174 -3.42 15.29 -14.40
C PRO A 174 -4.27 14.08 -14.82
N LYS A 175 -4.16 13.63 -16.07
CA LYS A 175 -4.85 12.44 -16.61
C LYS A 175 -4.34 11.13 -16.01
N GLN A 176 -3.18 11.16 -15.34
CA GLN A 176 -2.51 10.00 -14.74
C GLN A 176 -2.61 9.98 -13.20
N ALA A 177 -3.34 10.91 -12.59
CA ALA A 177 -3.51 11.00 -11.13
C ALA A 177 -4.33 9.83 -10.55
N ILE A 178 -3.66 8.71 -10.25
CA ILE A 178 -4.30 7.47 -9.77
C ILE A 178 -4.17 7.23 -8.27
N TYR A 179 -3.38 8.03 -7.54
CA TYR A 179 -3.13 7.84 -6.10
C TYR A 179 -4.10 8.58 -5.16
N GLY A 180 -5.31 8.97 -5.62
CA GLY A 180 -6.28 9.71 -4.79
C GLY A 180 -6.71 8.99 -3.49
N PHE A 181 -6.50 7.67 -3.38
CA PHE A 181 -6.70 6.89 -2.13
C PHE A 181 -5.58 7.10 -1.09
N ARG A 182 -4.46 7.72 -1.48
CA ARG A 182 -3.38 8.25 -0.62
C ARG A 182 -3.51 9.76 -0.41
N ASN A 183 -4.69 10.32 -0.70
CA ASN A 183 -4.99 11.75 -0.62
C ASN A 183 -4.16 12.62 -1.59
N SER A 184 -3.72 12.10 -2.74
CA SER A 184 -3.24 12.98 -3.81
C SER A 184 -4.36 13.87 -4.34
N ASN A 185 -4.02 15.11 -4.68
CA ASN A 185 -4.99 16.16 -5.00
C ASN A 185 -4.60 16.85 -6.31
N VAL A 186 -4.97 16.23 -7.43
CA VAL A 186 -4.72 16.73 -8.80
C VAL A 186 -5.17 18.17 -9.04
N LYS A 187 -6.09 18.70 -8.23
CA LYS A 187 -6.55 20.10 -8.34
C LYS A 187 -5.48 21.10 -7.94
N LEU A 188 -4.45 20.69 -7.19
CA LEU A 188 -3.26 21.49 -6.92
C LEU A 188 -2.41 21.66 -8.18
N PHE A 189 -2.25 20.59 -8.97
CA PHE A 189 -1.63 20.64 -10.30
C PHE A 189 -2.36 21.64 -11.20
N MET A 190 -3.68 21.44 -11.36
CA MET A 190 -4.52 22.29 -12.23
C MET A 190 -4.51 23.76 -11.79
N ALA A 191 -4.66 24.04 -10.48
CA ALA A 191 -4.66 25.41 -9.97
C ALA A 191 -3.29 26.10 -10.11
N ARG A 192 -2.18 25.34 -10.01
CA ARG A 192 -0.84 25.86 -10.29
C ARG A 192 -0.67 26.14 -11.78
N GLN A 193 -1.11 25.24 -12.65
CA GLN A 193 -1.07 25.43 -14.10
C GLN A 193 -1.87 26.68 -14.52
N GLU A 194 -3.15 26.80 -14.13
CA GLU A 194 -4.02 27.96 -14.43
C GLU A 194 -3.38 29.27 -13.92
N SER A 195 -2.78 29.24 -12.72
CA SER A 195 -2.09 30.40 -12.15
C SER A 195 -0.83 30.77 -12.94
N LEU A 196 -0.05 29.80 -13.42
CA LEU A 196 1.14 30.04 -14.23
C LEU A 196 0.76 30.54 -15.63
N GLU A 197 -0.13 29.86 -16.35
CA GLU A 197 -0.63 30.26 -17.68
C GLU A 197 -1.19 31.70 -17.68
N LYS A 198 -1.79 32.13 -16.57
CA LYS A 198 -2.33 33.49 -16.41
C LYS A 198 -1.28 34.57 -16.11
N ASN A 199 -0.21 34.23 -15.39
CA ASN A 199 0.77 35.21 -14.88
C ASN A 199 2.07 35.25 -15.71
N ASP A 200 2.47 34.11 -16.27
CA ASP A 200 3.67 33.90 -17.07
C ASP A 200 3.43 32.75 -18.07
N PRO A 201 2.75 33.00 -19.21
CA PRO A 201 2.33 31.94 -20.14
C PRO A 201 3.46 31.05 -20.64
N ASP A 202 4.66 31.61 -20.82
CA ASP A 202 5.85 30.89 -21.30
C ASP A 202 6.42 29.91 -20.25
N SER A 203 5.92 29.93 -19.01
CA SER A 203 6.33 29.02 -17.93
C SER A 203 5.62 27.66 -17.93
N VAL A 204 4.56 27.48 -18.75
CA VAL A 204 3.85 26.20 -18.90
C VAL A 204 4.12 25.61 -20.28
N ILE A 205 4.64 24.37 -20.29
CA ILE A 205 5.05 23.68 -21.53
C ILE A 205 4.18 22.44 -21.72
N HIS A 206 3.26 22.52 -22.68
CA HIS A 206 2.39 21.41 -23.07
C HIS A 206 3.15 20.40 -23.95
N MET A 207 3.29 19.15 -23.48
CA MET A 207 4.04 18.08 -24.17
C MET A 207 3.14 16.93 -24.62
N ASN A 208 2.33 17.16 -25.66
CA ASN A 208 1.38 16.17 -26.19
C ASN A 208 1.95 15.21 -27.26
N ASN A 209 3.14 15.47 -27.78
CA ASN A 209 3.84 14.53 -28.67
C ASN A 209 4.24 13.25 -27.91
N ASN A 210 3.67 12.12 -28.32
CA ASN A 210 3.97 10.81 -27.76
C ASN A 210 5.06 10.11 -28.59
N TYR A 211 6.14 9.68 -27.91
CA TYR A 211 7.29 8.99 -28.52
C TYR A 211 7.35 7.48 -28.16
N ARG A 212 6.29 6.94 -27.56
CA ARG A 212 6.26 5.59 -26.96
C ARG A 212 5.36 4.61 -27.73
N SER A 213 4.37 5.09 -28.47
CA SER A 213 3.29 4.28 -29.03
C SER A 213 3.02 4.54 -30.52
N GLY A 214 2.55 3.51 -31.22
CA GLY A 214 2.18 3.61 -32.64
C GLY A 214 0.89 4.42 -32.89
N LYS A 215 0.84 5.07 -34.06
CA LYS A 215 -0.22 6.01 -34.49
C LYS A 215 -1.66 5.49 -34.30
N ASN A 216 -1.92 4.23 -34.63
CA ASN A 216 -3.25 3.61 -34.51
C ASN A 216 -3.73 3.55 -33.06
N LEU A 217 -2.86 3.08 -32.14
CA LEU A 217 -3.18 2.98 -30.72
C LEU A 217 -3.48 4.36 -30.12
N LEU A 218 -2.72 5.39 -30.48
CA LEU A 218 -2.96 6.77 -30.03
C LEU A 218 -4.31 7.31 -30.52
N GLY A 219 -4.64 7.10 -31.81
CA GLY A 219 -5.93 7.53 -32.36
C GLY A 219 -7.13 6.85 -31.71
N GLU A 220 -6.99 5.57 -31.36
CA GLU A 220 -8.01 4.79 -30.66
C GLU A 220 -8.15 5.15 -29.17
N ILE A 221 -7.04 5.41 -28.47
CA ILE A 221 -7.03 5.98 -27.12
C ILE A 221 -7.75 7.34 -27.14
N ASN A 222 -7.42 8.21 -28.09
CA ASN A 222 -8.06 9.51 -28.21
C ASN A 222 -9.56 9.41 -28.55
N PHE A 223 -9.97 8.41 -29.35
CA PHE A 223 -11.39 8.13 -29.59
C PHE A 223 -12.12 7.72 -28.31
N LEU A 224 -11.51 6.85 -27.48
CA LEU A 224 -12.12 6.41 -26.23
C LEU A 224 -12.24 7.54 -25.20
N PHE A 225 -11.14 8.25 -24.90
CA PHE A 225 -11.14 9.21 -23.81
C PHE A 225 -11.96 10.47 -24.11
N ARG A 226 -12.05 10.93 -25.37
CA ARG A 226 -13.00 12.00 -25.78
C ARG A 226 -14.46 11.70 -25.45
N ALA A 227 -14.84 10.44 -25.30
CA ALA A 227 -16.21 10.03 -24.98
C ALA A 227 -16.48 9.89 -23.46
N TYR A 228 -15.44 9.84 -22.62
CA TYR A 228 -15.55 9.42 -21.21
C TYR A 228 -14.82 10.31 -20.20
N MET A 229 -13.75 11.02 -20.60
CA MET A 229 -12.96 11.88 -19.72
C MET A 229 -13.38 13.34 -19.94
N SER A 230 -14.17 13.84 -19.00
CA SER A 230 -14.61 15.23 -18.88
C SER A 230 -14.38 15.74 -17.46
N GLU A 231 -14.44 17.06 -17.24
CA GLU A 231 -14.27 17.68 -15.92
C GLU A 231 -15.11 17.02 -14.79
N GLU A 232 -16.32 16.55 -15.10
CA GLU A 232 -17.20 15.93 -14.10
C GLU A 232 -16.75 14.51 -13.70
N HIS A 233 -16.16 13.76 -14.64
CA HIS A 233 -15.93 12.31 -14.52
C HIS A 233 -14.45 11.92 -14.43
N GLY A 234 -13.53 12.82 -14.78
CA GLY A 234 -12.08 12.60 -14.71
C GLY A 234 -11.26 13.86 -14.42
N ASP A 235 -11.90 14.95 -13.95
CA ASP A 235 -11.31 16.25 -13.62
C ASP A 235 -10.58 16.98 -14.79
N VAL A 236 -10.45 16.37 -15.98
CA VAL A 236 -9.85 16.93 -17.20
C VAL A 236 -10.83 16.80 -18.36
N ASP A 237 -10.94 17.82 -19.23
CA ASP A 237 -11.69 17.71 -20.50
C ASP A 237 -10.78 17.20 -21.63
N TYR A 238 -10.97 15.95 -22.02
CA TYR A 238 -10.16 15.33 -23.08
C TYR A 238 -10.61 15.70 -24.50
N THR A 239 -11.61 16.58 -24.65
CA THR A 239 -12.03 17.08 -25.97
C THR A 239 -11.13 18.21 -26.51
N GLU A 240 -10.39 18.88 -25.64
CA GLU A 240 -9.38 19.89 -26.01
C GLU A 240 -8.21 19.25 -26.79
N GLU A 241 -7.59 19.99 -27.71
CA GLU A 241 -6.54 19.43 -28.60
C GLU A 241 -5.18 19.32 -27.92
N GLU A 242 -4.98 20.06 -26.83
CA GLU A 242 -3.77 20.10 -26.00
C GLU A 242 -3.64 18.82 -25.16
N GLU A 243 -4.76 18.31 -24.65
CA GLU A 243 -4.84 17.10 -23.81
C GLU A 243 -4.73 15.79 -24.61
N GLN A 244 -5.01 15.85 -25.92
CA GLN A 244 -5.00 14.68 -26.82
C GLN A 244 -3.59 14.27 -27.24
N LEU A 245 -3.30 12.97 -27.17
CA LEU A 245 -2.01 12.40 -27.57
C LEU A 245 -1.75 12.60 -29.08
N ARG A 246 -0.60 13.18 -29.43
CA ARG A 246 -0.17 13.42 -30.81
C ARG A 246 0.91 12.43 -31.22
N TYR A 247 0.80 11.88 -32.43
CA TYR A 247 1.85 11.04 -33.01
C TYR A 247 2.83 11.92 -33.79
N ASP A 248 4.08 11.97 -33.33
CA ASP A 248 5.17 12.67 -34.00
C ASP A 248 5.78 11.78 -35.10
N GLU A 249 5.64 12.15 -36.38
CA GLU A 249 6.13 11.33 -37.50
C GLU A 249 7.65 11.39 -37.70
N ASP A 250 8.31 12.45 -37.23
CA ASP A 250 9.76 12.64 -37.36
C ASP A 250 10.53 11.96 -36.21
N ALA A 251 9.94 11.93 -35.01
CA ALA A 251 10.55 11.37 -33.82
C ALA A 251 10.19 9.89 -33.55
N ASN A 252 9.02 9.40 -33.99
CA ASN A 252 8.65 8.01 -33.73
C ASN A 252 9.34 7.04 -34.71
N PRO A 253 10.07 6.03 -34.20
CA PRO A 253 10.73 5.04 -35.05
C PRO A 253 9.75 4.00 -35.65
N TYR A 254 8.47 4.05 -35.25
CA TYR A 254 7.43 3.07 -35.56
C TYR A 254 6.77 3.32 -36.93
N ALA A 255 7.56 3.29 -38.01
CA ALA A 255 7.05 3.44 -39.38
C ALA A 255 6.06 2.33 -39.83
N GLN A 256 5.88 1.27 -39.03
CA GLN A 256 4.90 0.22 -39.26
C GLN A 256 3.57 0.52 -38.54
N ASN A 257 2.45 0.36 -39.24
CA ASN A 257 1.11 0.38 -38.66
C ASN A 257 0.88 -0.86 -37.78
N TYR A 258 1.35 -0.80 -36.54
CA TYR A 258 0.95 -1.73 -35.49
C TYR A 258 -0.57 -1.67 -35.28
N PRO A 259 -1.24 -2.79 -34.96
CA PRO A 259 -2.65 -2.77 -34.59
C PRO A 259 -2.87 -1.98 -33.30
N GLY A 260 -4.06 -1.37 -33.16
CA GLY A 260 -4.50 -0.74 -31.91
C GLY A 260 -5.00 -1.74 -30.87
N PHE A 261 -5.96 -1.32 -30.04
CA PHE A 261 -6.55 -2.18 -29.02
C PHE A 261 -7.47 -3.25 -29.63
N ARG A 262 -7.60 -4.38 -28.92
CA ARG A 262 -8.52 -5.46 -29.29
C ARG A 262 -9.38 -5.81 -28.09
N ILE A 263 -10.70 -5.74 -28.26
CA ILE A 263 -11.67 -6.22 -27.28
C ILE A 263 -11.97 -7.69 -27.56
N SER A 264 -11.59 -8.58 -26.65
CA SER A 264 -11.91 -10.01 -26.72
C SER A 264 -13.18 -10.31 -25.92
N ARG A 265 -14.28 -10.58 -26.62
CA ARG A 265 -15.53 -11.03 -25.99
C ARG A 265 -15.54 -12.55 -25.86
N LEU A 266 -15.51 -13.05 -24.63
CA LEU A 266 -15.73 -14.47 -24.34
C LEU A 266 -17.23 -14.78 -24.39
N LEU A 267 -17.59 -15.91 -25.01
CA LEU A 267 -18.95 -16.41 -25.13
C LEU A 267 -18.99 -17.85 -24.62
N SER A 268 -19.97 -18.17 -23.78
CA SER A 268 -20.32 -19.57 -23.48
C SER A 268 -21.01 -20.22 -24.69
N GLY A 269 -20.93 -21.54 -24.79
CA GLY A 269 -21.78 -22.29 -25.72
C GLY A 269 -23.25 -22.25 -25.28
N PRO A 270 -24.20 -22.39 -26.22
CA PRO A 270 -25.63 -22.34 -25.90
C PRO A 270 -26.02 -23.51 -24.98
N GLY A 271 -26.33 -23.19 -23.72
CA GLY A 271 -26.73 -24.14 -22.69
C GLY A 271 -25.65 -24.53 -21.67
N ASP A 272 -24.40 -24.08 -21.84
CA ASP A 272 -23.28 -24.55 -21.02
C ASP A 272 -23.16 -23.84 -19.65
N TYR A 273 -23.68 -22.62 -19.50
CA TYR A 273 -23.48 -21.82 -18.29
C TYR A 273 -24.47 -20.66 -18.13
N GLU A 274 -25.16 -20.60 -16.99
CA GLU A 274 -25.94 -19.43 -16.52
C GLU A 274 -25.23 -18.79 -15.31
N GLY A 275 -24.51 -17.68 -15.54
CA GLY A 275 -23.78 -16.96 -14.48
C GLY A 275 -22.77 -15.95 -15.01
N MET A 276 -22.03 -15.29 -14.10
CA MET A 276 -20.86 -14.48 -14.47
C MET A 276 -19.71 -15.41 -14.90
N ALA A 277 -19.13 -15.16 -16.08
CA ALA A 277 -18.07 -16.00 -16.63
C ALA A 277 -16.90 -16.17 -15.63
N PRO A 278 -16.40 -17.40 -15.40
CA PRO A 278 -15.27 -17.62 -14.51
C PRO A 278 -14.01 -16.89 -14.99
N LEU A 279 -13.31 -16.21 -14.07
CA LEU A 279 -12.03 -15.55 -14.34
C LEU A 279 -11.00 -16.48 -15.02
N ASP A 280 -11.05 -17.78 -14.69
CA ASP A 280 -10.16 -18.78 -15.27
C ASP A 280 -10.32 -18.91 -16.81
N TRP A 281 -11.46 -18.51 -17.39
CA TRP A 281 -11.65 -18.44 -18.85
C TRP A 281 -10.88 -17.27 -19.46
N GLU A 282 -10.88 -16.12 -18.79
CA GLU A 282 -10.11 -14.93 -19.19
C GLU A 282 -8.61 -15.20 -19.11
N ILE A 283 -8.14 -15.77 -18.01
CA ILE A 283 -6.73 -16.17 -17.82
C ILE A 283 -6.29 -17.14 -18.94
N LYS A 284 -7.12 -18.14 -19.28
CA LYS A 284 -6.84 -19.09 -20.37
C LYS A 284 -6.79 -18.42 -21.74
N ALA A 285 -7.71 -17.49 -22.02
CA ALA A 285 -7.72 -16.75 -23.28
C ALA A 285 -6.49 -15.85 -23.43
N ILE A 286 -6.05 -15.19 -22.35
CA ILE A 286 -4.82 -14.37 -22.33
C ILE A 286 -3.59 -15.26 -22.58
N ALA A 287 -3.45 -16.37 -21.84
CA ALA A 287 -2.33 -17.30 -22.00
C ALA A 287 -2.24 -17.85 -23.44
N GLN A 288 -3.37 -18.26 -24.03
CA GLN A 288 -3.42 -18.73 -25.42
C GLN A 288 -3.06 -17.65 -26.45
N ASP A 289 -3.49 -16.40 -26.25
CA ASP A 289 -3.18 -15.29 -27.17
C ASP A 289 -1.69 -14.92 -27.10
N ILE A 290 -1.08 -14.89 -25.91
CA ILE A 290 0.37 -14.70 -25.71
C ILE A 290 1.15 -15.86 -26.35
N GLN A 291 0.80 -17.11 -26.04
CA GLN A 291 1.50 -18.29 -26.58
C GLN A 291 1.41 -18.33 -28.12
N LYS A 292 0.26 -17.98 -28.71
CA LYS A 292 0.10 -17.87 -30.16
C LYS A 292 1.02 -16.80 -30.75
N LYS A 293 1.08 -15.60 -30.15
CA LYS A 293 1.93 -14.50 -30.63
C LYS A 293 3.42 -14.80 -30.52
N VAL A 294 3.88 -15.42 -29.43
CA VAL A 294 5.29 -15.83 -29.27
C VAL A 294 5.67 -16.97 -30.24
N SER A 295 4.70 -17.85 -30.55
CA SER A 295 4.91 -18.95 -31.51
C SER A 295 4.87 -18.51 -32.98
N ASP A 296 4.24 -17.37 -33.29
CA ASP A 296 4.09 -16.85 -34.65
C ASP A 296 5.38 -16.12 -35.10
N PRO A 297 6.13 -16.63 -36.09
CA PRO A 297 7.37 -15.99 -36.55
C PRO A 297 7.18 -14.61 -37.17
N SER A 298 5.95 -14.24 -37.54
CA SER A 298 5.60 -12.95 -38.13
C SER A 298 5.25 -11.86 -37.09
N PHE A 299 4.97 -12.26 -35.84
CA PHE A 299 4.66 -11.31 -34.78
C PHE A 299 5.97 -10.72 -34.22
N THR A 300 6.23 -9.46 -34.58
CA THR A 300 7.52 -8.79 -34.37
C THR A 300 7.38 -7.53 -33.53
N VAL A 301 8.41 -7.26 -32.73
CA VAL A 301 8.52 -6.12 -31.81
C VAL A 301 9.70 -5.26 -32.23
N TYR A 302 9.52 -3.94 -32.11
CA TYR A 302 10.59 -2.98 -32.36
C TYR A 302 11.49 -2.84 -31.13
N ASP A 303 12.78 -3.13 -31.28
CA ASP A 303 13.77 -3.12 -30.20
C ASP A 303 14.57 -1.81 -30.20
N LEU A 304 14.26 -0.93 -29.25
CA LEU A 304 14.94 0.35 -29.05
C LEU A 304 16.39 0.21 -28.53
N SER A 305 16.76 -0.95 -27.97
CA SER A 305 18.09 -1.22 -27.42
C SER A 305 19.08 -1.76 -28.48
N GLY A 306 18.56 -2.31 -29.58
CA GLY A 306 19.33 -2.96 -30.63
C GLY A 306 20.15 -1.98 -31.50
N LYS A 307 21.47 -2.20 -31.60
CA LYS A 307 22.38 -1.35 -32.39
C LYS A 307 22.34 -1.60 -33.91
N GLU A 308 22.02 -2.82 -34.36
CA GLU A 308 22.18 -3.21 -35.78
C GLU A 308 20.93 -3.81 -36.45
N ASN A 309 19.93 -4.23 -35.68
CA ASN A 309 18.62 -4.59 -36.24
C ASN A 309 17.51 -4.30 -35.21
N LYS A 310 16.66 -3.32 -35.51
CA LYS A 310 15.65 -2.80 -34.59
C LYS A 310 14.31 -3.55 -34.65
N ILE A 311 14.20 -4.65 -35.39
CA ILE A 311 12.99 -5.50 -35.39
C ILE A 311 13.38 -6.94 -35.07
N ARG A 312 12.73 -7.52 -34.06
CA ARG A 312 12.92 -8.91 -33.64
C ARG A 312 11.58 -9.63 -33.44
N ARG A 313 11.60 -10.95 -33.32
CA ARG A 313 10.41 -11.71 -32.88
C ARG A 313 10.03 -11.35 -31.45
N ALA A 314 8.75 -11.44 -31.15
CA ALA A 314 8.26 -11.29 -29.79
C ALA A 314 8.78 -12.39 -28.86
N ARG A 315 8.90 -12.02 -27.59
CA ARG A 315 9.36 -12.80 -26.44
C ARG A 315 8.33 -12.66 -25.32
N PHE A 316 8.36 -13.52 -24.30
CA PHE A 316 7.46 -13.37 -23.17
C PHE A 316 7.68 -12.05 -22.42
N SER A 317 8.93 -11.55 -22.39
CA SER A 317 9.33 -10.23 -21.87
C SER A 317 8.67 -9.02 -22.56
N ASP A 318 8.01 -9.22 -23.70
CA ASP A 318 7.33 -8.14 -24.42
C ASP A 318 5.84 -8.01 -24.03
N PHE A 319 5.38 -8.82 -23.06
CA PHE A 319 4.00 -8.85 -22.61
C PHE A 319 3.88 -8.48 -21.13
N ALA A 320 2.99 -7.53 -20.85
CA ALA A 320 2.54 -7.20 -19.50
C ALA A 320 1.03 -7.45 -19.37
N ILE A 321 0.61 -7.93 -18.20
CA ILE A 321 -0.78 -8.12 -17.81
C ILE A 321 -1.06 -7.14 -16.67
N LEU A 322 -1.97 -6.18 -16.92
CA LEU A 322 -2.36 -5.18 -15.94
C LEU A 322 -3.68 -5.57 -15.27
N CYS A 323 -3.67 -5.66 -13.95
CA CYS A 323 -4.83 -5.97 -13.12
C CYS A 323 -5.19 -4.79 -12.19
N ARG A 324 -6.46 -4.67 -11.78
CA ARG A 324 -6.85 -3.61 -10.82
C ARG A 324 -6.42 -3.91 -9.39
N VAL A 325 -6.35 -5.19 -9.02
CA VAL A 325 -6.07 -5.72 -7.67
C VAL A 325 -5.23 -7.00 -7.73
N LYS A 326 -4.48 -7.31 -6.66
CA LYS A 326 -3.59 -8.49 -6.59
C LYS A 326 -4.30 -9.84 -6.35
N SER A 327 -5.59 -9.85 -6.01
CA SER A 327 -6.31 -11.07 -5.58
C SER A 327 -6.42 -12.17 -6.65
N SER A 328 -6.21 -11.85 -7.92
CA SER A 328 -6.17 -12.80 -9.03
C SER A 328 -4.80 -13.43 -9.27
N PHE A 329 -3.70 -12.89 -8.70
CA PHE A 329 -2.33 -13.20 -9.17
C PHE A 329 -1.96 -14.68 -9.04
N LEU A 330 -2.32 -15.33 -7.92
CA LEU A 330 -2.08 -16.76 -7.72
C LEU A 330 -2.86 -17.65 -8.71
N ARG A 331 -4.03 -17.19 -9.19
CA ARG A 331 -4.80 -17.91 -10.23
C ARG A 331 -4.14 -17.79 -11.60
N PHE A 332 -3.60 -16.60 -11.92
CA PHE A 332 -2.77 -16.40 -13.11
C PHE A 332 -1.52 -17.29 -13.06
N GLN A 333 -0.75 -17.26 -11.96
CA GLN A 333 0.45 -18.07 -11.78
C GLN A 333 0.19 -19.57 -12.01
N LYS A 334 -0.83 -20.13 -11.33
CA LYS A 334 -1.20 -21.54 -11.49
C LYS A 334 -1.51 -21.88 -12.95
N SER A 335 -2.35 -21.08 -13.62
CA SER A 335 -2.73 -21.31 -15.01
C SER A 335 -1.53 -21.17 -15.96
N PHE A 336 -0.67 -20.16 -15.77
CA PHE A 336 0.48 -19.91 -16.64
C PHE A 336 1.53 -21.03 -16.55
N ILE A 337 1.69 -21.67 -15.39
CA ILE A 337 2.45 -22.91 -15.24
C ILE A 337 1.85 -24.04 -16.10
N GLU A 338 0.53 -24.21 -16.13
CA GLU A 338 -0.15 -25.21 -16.99
C GLU A 338 0.09 -24.97 -18.50
N PHE A 339 0.25 -23.70 -18.93
CA PHE A 339 0.59 -23.34 -20.31
C PHE A 339 2.11 -23.31 -20.61
N GLY A 340 2.97 -23.49 -19.61
CA GLY A 340 4.42 -23.37 -19.76
C GLY A 340 4.90 -21.95 -20.08
N ILE A 341 4.16 -20.92 -19.63
CA ILE A 341 4.50 -19.51 -19.84
C ILE A 341 5.19 -18.97 -18.56
N PRO A 342 6.46 -18.54 -18.62
CA PRO A 342 7.11 -17.89 -17.49
C PRO A 342 6.41 -16.58 -17.14
N LEU A 343 6.15 -16.34 -15.85
CA LEU A 343 5.37 -15.21 -15.34
C LEU A 343 6.07 -14.58 -14.13
N ASN A 344 6.45 -13.30 -14.21
CA ASN A 344 6.92 -12.51 -13.08
C ASN A 344 5.69 -11.96 -12.32
N ILE A 345 5.66 -12.15 -11.00
CA ILE A 345 4.59 -11.61 -10.13
C ILE A 345 5.19 -11.02 -8.85
N LYS A 346 4.59 -9.93 -8.34
CA LYS A 346 4.87 -9.41 -6.99
C LYS A 346 3.69 -9.67 -6.06
N VAL A 347 3.66 -10.86 -5.44
CA VAL A 347 2.62 -11.28 -4.50
C VAL A 347 3.03 -10.99 -3.06
N SER A 348 2.31 -10.09 -2.40
CA SER A 348 2.34 -9.93 -0.95
C SER A 348 1.49 -11.05 -0.31
N SER A 349 2.13 -12.03 0.34
CA SER A 349 1.44 -13.14 0.99
C SER A 349 1.04 -12.81 2.44
N ASN A 350 -0.10 -13.31 2.90
CA ASN A 350 -0.53 -13.12 4.30
C ASN A 350 0.06 -14.24 5.17
N LEU A 351 0.88 -13.88 6.16
CA LEU A 351 1.63 -14.84 6.96
C LEU A 351 0.77 -15.81 7.80
N LYS A 352 -0.52 -15.51 8.01
CA LYS A 352 -1.37 -16.15 9.02
C LYS A 352 -1.64 -17.65 8.83
N GLU A 353 -1.37 -18.21 7.65
CA GLU A 353 -1.73 -19.60 7.30
C GLU A 353 -0.52 -20.47 6.89
N LEU A 354 0.70 -19.94 6.98
CA LEU A 354 1.91 -20.65 6.54
C LEU A 354 2.50 -21.53 7.63
N SER A 355 2.63 -22.82 7.32
CA SER A 355 3.15 -23.87 8.22
C SER A 355 4.56 -23.57 8.77
N CYS A 356 5.42 -22.93 7.96
CA CYS A 356 6.75 -22.51 8.39
C CYS A 356 6.70 -21.51 9.56
N ILE A 357 5.80 -20.53 9.51
CA ILE A 357 5.66 -19.48 10.53
C ILE A 357 4.93 -19.99 11.76
N LEU A 358 3.85 -20.77 11.59
CA LEU A 358 3.17 -21.42 12.73
C LEU A 358 4.12 -22.34 13.52
N THR A 359 5.09 -22.96 12.84
CA THR A 359 6.12 -23.79 13.49
C THR A 359 7.15 -22.93 14.22
N LEU A 360 7.61 -21.81 13.64
CA LEU A 360 8.48 -20.84 14.32
C LEU A 360 7.79 -20.21 15.54
N GLU A 361 6.52 -19.79 15.42
CA GLU A 361 5.69 -19.33 16.54
C GLU A 361 5.63 -20.39 17.66
N SER A 362 5.45 -21.66 17.30
CA SER A 362 5.38 -22.77 18.26
C SER A 362 6.73 -23.05 18.94
N LEU A 363 7.86 -22.90 18.22
CA LEU A 363 9.20 -23.01 18.79
C LEU A 363 9.47 -21.88 19.79
N VAL A 364 9.21 -20.64 19.39
CA VAL A 364 9.39 -19.46 20.25
C VAL A 364 8.45 -19.51 21.47
N GLY A 365 7.21 -19.96 21.29
CA GLY A 365 6.27 -20.21 22.38
C GLY A 365 6.76 -21.27 23.38
N LEU A 366 7.39 -22.35 22.90
CA LEU A 366 8.00 -23.37 23.77
C LEU A 366 9.16 -22.79 24.58
N LEU A 367 10.02 -21.97 23.98
CA LEU A 367 11.11 -21.31 24.70
C LEU A 367 10.59 -20.37 25.81
N VAL A 368 9.53 -19.60 25.54
CA VAL A 368 8.88 -18.73 26.54
C VAL A 368 8.25 -19.55 27.67
N ALA A 369 7.58 -20.66 27.35
CA ALA A 369 6.99 -21.55 28.36
C ALA A 369 8.07 -22.10 29.32
N ILE A 370 9.22 -22.49 28.78
CA ILE A 370 10.39 -22.96 29.54
C ILE A 370 10.96 -21.86 30.45
N GLU A 371 11.19 -20.65 29.93
CA GLU A 371 11.72 -19.55 30.75
C GLU A 371 10.77 -19.13 31.87
N LYS A 372 9.47 -18.98 31.56
CA LYS A 372 8.45 -18.58 32.53
C LYS A 372 8.04 -19.71 33.48
N LYS A 373 8.52 -20.93 33.25
CA LYS A 373 8.10 -22.17 33.96
C LYS A 373 6.57 -22.34 33.94
N ASN A 374 5.95 -21.97 32.83
CA ASN A 374 4.51 -22.09 32.62
C ASN A 374 4.21 -23.33 31.78
N ASP A 375 3.92 -24.43 32.46
CA ASP A 375 3.67 -25.71 31.79
C ASP A 375 2.30 -25.80 31.10
N ALA A 376 1.39 -24.84 31.33
CA ALA A 376 -0.01 -24.93 30.88
C ALA A 376 -0.17 -25.02 29.34
N ASP A 377 0.71 -24.36 28.59
CA ASP A 377 0.68 -24.34 27.13
C ASP A 377 1.47 -25.50 26.48
N LEU A 378 2.26 -26.25 27.27
CA LEU A 378 3.10 -27.34 26.76
C LEU A 378 2.35 -28.41 25.96
N PRO A 379 1.13 -28.87 26.32
CA PRO A 379 0.40 -29.84 25.52
C PRO A 379 0.09 -29.35 24.09
N HIS A 380 -0.26 -28.07 23.95
CA HIS A 380 -0.56 -27.47 22.65
C HIS A 380 0.71 -27.27 21.82
N LEU A 381 1.75 -26.70 22.44
CA LEU A 381 3.04 -26.45 21.79
C LEU A 381 3.71 -27.76 21.35
N PHE A 382 3.68 -28.79 22.21
CA PHE A 382 4.16 -30.13 21.89
C PHE A 382 3.38 -30.76 20.73
N ALA A 383 2.05 -30.67 20.72
CA ALA A 383 1.22 -31.20 19.62
C ALA A 383 1.54 -30.50 18.28
N SER A 384 1.67 -29.18 18.30
CA SER A 384 2.02 -28.36 17.12
C SER A 384 3.39 -28.73 16.57
N LEU A 385 4.43 -28.73 17.42
CA LEU A 385 5.80 -29.03 17.03
C LEU A 385 5.96 -30.49 16.58
N SER A 386 5.43 -31.45 17.33
CA SER A 386 5.54 -32.88 17.00
C SER A 386 4.98 -33.19 15.61
N ARG A 387 3.86 -32.56 15.23
CA ARG A 387 3.20 -32.75 13.93
C ARG A 387 3.73 -31.82 12.83
N SER A 388 4.66 -30.92 13.15
CA SER A 388 5.27 -30.01 12.18
C SER A 388 6.23 -30.74 11.24
N TYR A 389 6.49 -30.10 10.10
CA TYR A 389 7.47 -30.55 9.10
C TYR A 389 8.91 -30.68 9.62
N LEU A 390 9.23 -30.20 10.83
CA LEU A 390 10.55 -30.41 11.45
C LEU A 390 10.69 -31.81 12.03
N PHE A 391 9.65 -32.31 12.70
CA PHE A 391 9.72 -33.47 13.58
C PHE A 391 8.90 -34.68 13.13
N GLU A 392 7.78 -34.46 12.40
CA GLU A 392 7.00 -35.51 11.72
C GLU A 392 6.66 -36.74 12.60
N TYR A 393 6.36 -36.52 13.88
CA TYR A 393 5.98 -37.61 14.80
C TYR A 393 4.65 -38.25 14.37
N PRO A 394 4.53 -39.59 14.40
CA PRO A 394 3.25 -40.26 14.16
C PRO A 394 2.18 -39.81 15.15
N ASP A 395 0.95 -39.62 14.65
CA ASP A 395 -0.21 -39.21 15.46
C ASP A 395 -0.44 -40.14 16.67
N GLU A 396 -0.06 -41.43 16.57
CA GLU A 396 -0.10 -42.39 17.70
C GLU A 396 0.82 -41.99 18.86
N LYS A 397 2.06 -41.55 18.58
CA LYS A 397 2.99 -41.06 19.62
C LYS A 397 2.46 -39.79 20.26
N VAL A 398 1.97 -38.85 19.44
CA VAL A 398 1.41 -37.59 19.94
C VAL A 398 0.18 -37.84 20.82
N PHE A 399 -0.71 -38.74 20.38
CA PHE A 399 -1.91 -39.11 21.13
C PHE A 399 -1.59 -39.83 22.44
N SER A 400 -0.62 -40.76 22.47
CA SER A 400 -0.26 -41.48 23.69
C SER A 400 0.35 -40.54 24.74
N THR A 401 1.32 -39.69 24.35
CA THR A 401 1.94 -38.70 25.26
C THR A 401 0.91 -37.72 25.82
N LEU A 402 0.05 -37.12 24.98
CA LEU A 402 -0.97 -36.17 25.45
C LEU A 402 -2.07 -36.85 26.28
N GLY A 403 -2.43 -38.09 25.94
CA GLY A 403 -3.37 -38.91 26.71
C GLY A 403 -2.82 -39.34 28.08
N GLU A 404 -1.51 -39.37 28.26
CA GLU A 404 -0.85 -39.59 29.57
C GLU A 404 -0.81 -38.31 30.38
N VAL A 405 -0.39 -37.19 29.80
CA VAL A 405 -0.46 -35.87 30.45
C VAL A 405 -1.88 -35.58 30.96
N GLN A 406 -2.92 -35.87 30.17
CA GLN A 406 -4.31 -35.67 30.62
C GLN A 406 -4.73 -36.63 31.75
N ARG A 407 -4.17 -37.85 31.82
CA ARG A 407 -4.37 -38.78 32.94
C ARG A 407 -3.69 -38.28 34.21
N SER A 408 -2.42 -37.88 34.12
CA SER A 408 -1.64 -37.33 35.24
C SER A 408 -2.25 -36.03 35.80
N LEU A 409 -2.76 -35.14 34.95
CA LEU A 409 -3.51 -33.95 35.37
C LEU A 409 -4.78 -34.29 36.15
N LYS A 410 -5.55 -35.31 35.73
CA LYS A 410 -6.73 -35.79 36.45
C LYS A 410 -6.38 -36.47 37.78
N ALA A 411 -5.24 -37.18 37.81
CA ALA A 411 -4.71 -37.85 39.00
C ALA A 411 -4.05 -36.90 40.01
N LYS A 412 -3.77 -35.65 39.60
CA LYS A 412 -3.02 -34.64 40.38
C LYS A 412 -1.61 -35.11 40.76
N GLU A 413 -0.92 -35.71 39.80
CA GLU A 413 0.50 -36.08 39.94
C GLU A 413 1.39 -34.83 40.06
N GLU A 414 2.58 -35.00 40.65
CA GLU A 414 3.49 -33.89 41.01
C GLU A 414 4.14 -33.21 39.78
N ASP A 415 4.46 -33.97 38.73
CA ASP A 415 4.84 -33.44 37.42
C ASP A 415 4.02 -34.10 36.31
N PRO A 416 2.81 -33.58 36.00
CA PRO A 416 1.93 -34.18 35.02
C PRO A 416 2.39 -33.94 33.58
N TYR A 417 3.44 -33.15 33.35
CA TYR A 417 4.00 -32.85 32.03
C TYR A 417 5.33 -33.58 31.77
N ARG A 418 5.75 -34.45 32.69
CA ARG A 418 7.03 -35.18 32.66
C ARG A 418 7.37 -35.77 31.29
N LEU A 419 6.42 -36.43 30.62
CA LEU A 419 6.65 -37.08 29.32
C LEU A 419 6.94 -36.09 28.18
N ILE A 420 6.37 -34.87 28.24
CA ILE A 420 6.73 -33.80 27.31
C ILE A 420 8.13 -33.29 27.65
N LYS A 421 8.43 -33.10 28.94
CA LYS A 421 9.74 -32.63 29.41
C LYS A 421 10.89 -33.60 29.09
N GLU A 422 10.63 -34.91 29.09
CA GLU A 422 11.60 -35.96 28.74
C GLU A 422 11.77 -36.14 27.20
N ASP A 423 10.88 -35.58 26.37
CA ASP A 423 10.96 -35.73 24.92
C ASP A 423 12.11 -34.90 24.30
N PRO A 424 12.81 -35.40 23.25
CA PRO A 424 13.89 -34.67 22.58
C PRO A 424 13.54 -33.26 22.11
N ILE A 425 12.28 -32.97 21.74
CA ILE A 425 11.85 -31.62 21.33
C ILE A 425 12.02 -30.64 22.50
N TYR A 426 11.53 -31.01 23.69
CA TYR A 426 11.64 -30.18 24.89
C TYR A 426 13.08 -30.09 25.39
N GLN A 427 13.82 -31.21 25.43
CA GLN A 427 15.21 -31.23 25.88
C GLN A 427 16.10 -30.31 25.04
N LYS A 428 15.87 -30.27 23.71
CA LYS A 428 16.56 -29.37 22.80
C LYS A 428 16.18 -27.91 23.01
N ALA A 429 14.88 -27.60 23.12
CA ALA A 429 14.42 -26.25 23.43
C ALA A 429 14.91 -25.75 24.80
N TRP A 430 15.01 -26.66 25.78
CA TRP A 430 15.56 -26.36 27.09
C TRP A 430 17.05 -26.01 26.99
N ALA A 431 17.86 -26.83 26.32
CA ALA A 431 19.28 -26.54 26.09
C ALA A 431 19.49 -25.19 25.37
N PHE A 432 18.76 -24.96 24.27
CA PHE A 432 18.77 -23.70 23.53
C PHE A 432 18.43 -22.48 24.40
N SER A 433 17.40 -22.60 25.24
CA SER A 433 17.02 -21.51 26.17
C SER A 433 18.08 -21.23 27.25
N GLN A 434 18.95 -22.20 27.58
CA GLN A 434 20.03 -21.96 28.54
C GLN A 434 21.21 -21.21 27.90
N SER A 435 21.54 -21.48 26.63
CA SER A 435 22.67 -20.83 25.94
C SER A 435 22.36 -19.44 25.40
N HIS A 436 21.09 -19.11 25.09
CA HIS A 436 20.72 -17.86 24.39
C HIS A 436 19.95 -16.83 25.25
N ARG A 437 20.02 -16.91 26.60
CA ARG A 437 19.27 -16.02 27.51
C ARG A 437 19.55 -14.52 27.34
N GLN A 438 20.74 -14.16 26.88
CA GLN A 438 21.19 -12.77 26.67
C GLN A 438 21.66 -12.53 25.23
N SER A 439 21.15 -13.34 24.29
CA SER A 439 21.41 -13.14 22.87
C SER A 439 20.51 -12.03 22.31
N ASP A 440 21.05 -11.28 21.34
CA ASP A 440 20.26 -10.33 20.55
C ASP A 440 19.28 -11.07 19.62
N PHE A 441 18.27 -10.36 19.11
CA PHE A 441 17.25 -10.97 18.23
C PHE A 441 17.85 -11.60 16.95
N PRO A 442 18.84 -10.99 16.26
CA PRO A 442 19.45 -11.60 15.08
C PRO A 442 20.17 -12.92 15.37
N SER A 443 20.91 -13.03 16.48
CA SER A 443 21.57 -14.29 16.85
C SER A 443 20.52 -15.32 17.28
N LEU A 444 19.56 -14.95 18.14
CA LEU A 444 18.45 -15.82 18.53
C LEU A 444 17.71 -16.40 17.33
N PHE A 445 17.36 -15.58 16.34
CA PHE A 445 16.64 -16.02 15.15
C PHE A 445 17.48 -16.97 14.29
N ARG A 446 18.76 -16.64 14.06
CA ARG A 446 19.68 -17.43 13.26
C ARG A 446 19.98 -18.79 13.90
N ASP A 447 20.33 -18.77 15.17
CA ASP A 447 20.74 -19.96 15.92
C ASP A 447 19.53 -20.88 16.14
N LEU A 448 18.32 -20.33 16.36
CA LEU A 448 17.07 -21.09 16.40
C LEU A 448 16.84 -21.84 15.08
N ILE A 449 16.99 -21.15 13.95
CA ILE A 449 16.81 -21.75 12.62
C ILE A 449 17.83 -22.84 12.33
N GLN A 450 19.10 -22.58 12.67
CA GLN A 450 20.19 -23.52 12.42
C GLN A 450 20.07 -24.74 13.33
N GLU A 451 19.88 -24.54 14.64
CA GLU A 451 19.84 -25.64 15.60
C GLU A 451 18.62 -26.53 15.37
N PHE A 452 17.44 -25.96 15.11
CA PHE A 452 16.21 -26.72 14.84
C PHE A 452 16.10 -27.23 13.39
N GLY A 453 17.03 -26.89 12.50
CA GLY A 453 17.03 -27.36 11.12
C GLY A 453 15.84 -26.84 10.30
N VAL A 454 15.42 -25.60 10.57
CA VAL A 454 14.20 -25.02 9.98
C VAL A 454 14.30 -24.94 8.47
N VAL A 455 15.38 -24.30 7.96
CA VAL A 455 15.62 -24.14 6.51
C VAL A 455 15.89 -25.49 5.83
N SER A 456 16.67 -26.39 6.44
CA SER A 456 16.96 -27.70 5.87
C SER A 456 15.73 -28.61 5.75
N SER A 457 14.71 -28.39 6.59
CA SER A 457 13.45 -29.14 6.56
C SER A 457 12.42 -28.57 5.56
N LEU A 458 12.61 -27.37 5.02
CA LEU A 458 11.66 -26.73 4.08
C LEU A 458 11.38 -27.57 2.82
N SER A 459 12.32 -28.41 2.41
CA SER A 459 12.14 -29.35 1.30
C SER A 459 10.94 -30.30 1.45
N ARG A 460 10.44 -30.48 2.69
CA ARG A 460 9.25 -31.28 3.03
C ARG A 460 7.92 -30.54 2.79
N LEU A 461 7.93 -29.21 2.72
CA LEU A 461 6.72 -28.38 2.54
C LEU A 461 6.39 -28.09 1.07
N GLY A 462 7.38 -28.17 0.18
CA GLY A 462 7.30 -27.56 -1.16
C GLY A 462 7.53 -26.05 -1.10
N GLU A 463 7.45 -25.37 -2.26
CA GLU A 463 7.57 -23.90 -2.38
C GLU A 463 8.79 -23.33 -1.61
N ILE A 464 9.95 -23.98 -1.77
CA ILE A 464 11.15 -23.74 -0.94
C ILE A 464 11.58 -22.27 -1.00
N GLU A 465 11.62 -21.68 -2.19
CA GLU A 465 12.13 -20.33 -2.43
C GLU A 465 11.26 -19.26 -1.77
N ASP A 466 9.93 -19.41 -1.81
CA ASP A 466 8.98 -18.51 -1.16
C ASP A 466 9.03 -18.65 0.37
N ASN A 467 9.21 -19.87 0.88
CA ASN A 467 9.45 -20.11 2.31
C ASN A 467 10.80 -19.53 2.80
N VAL A 468 11.86 -19.58 1.98
CA VAL A 468 13.15 -18.95 2.29
C VAL A 468 13.01 -17.43 2.32
N ALA A 469 12.38 -16.81 1.31
CA ALA A 469 12.18 -15.35 1.27
C ALA A 469 11.39 -14.83 2.49
N LYS A 470 10.41 -15.59 2.98
CA LYS A 470 9.66 -15.28 4.22
C LYS A 470 10.53 -15.35 5.47
N ILE A 471 11.40 -16.37 5.57
CA ILE A 471 12.36 -16.50 6.66
C ILE A 471 13.36 -15.33 6.66
N GLU A 472 13.84 -14.92 5.48
CA GLU A 472 14.72 -13.76 5.32
C GLU A 472 14.02 -12.43 5.69
N SER A 473 12.73 -12.30 5.37
CA SER A 473 11.91 -11.15 5.77
C SER A 473 11.73 -11.07 7.29
N LEU A 474 11.48 -12.22 7.94
CA LEU A 474 11.39 -12.31 9.41
C LEU A 474 12.76 -12.07 10.09
N TYR A 475 13.86 -12.53 9.49
CA TYR A 475 15.21 -12.20 9.97
C TYR A 475 15.51 -10.69 9.84
N SER A 476 15.11 -10.07 8.73
CA SER A 476 15.29 -8.62 8.50
C SER A 476 14.54 -7.79 9.54
N LEU A 477 13.36 -8.24 9.97
CA LEU A 477 12.62 -7.66 11.09
C LEU A 477 13.33 -7.88 12.44
N ALA A 478 13.84 -9.09 12.70
CA ALA A 478 14.64 -9.35 13.91
C ALA A 478 15.89 -8.44 13.97
N VAL A 479 16.44 -8.05 12.82
CA VAL A 479 17.50 -7.03 12.71
C VAL A 479 16.98 -5.61 12.94
N SER A 480 15.85 -5.19 12.35
CA SER A 480 15.31 -3.83 12.57
C SER A 480 14.92 -3.58 14.02
N GLU A 481 14.25 -4.56 14.64
CA GLU A 481 13.75 -4.49 16.01
C GLU A 481 14.79 -4.89 17.06
N SER A 482 16.02 -5.20 16.67
CA SER A 482 17.13 -5.55 17.60
C SER A 482 17.45 -4.49 18.65
N LYS A 483 17.00 -3.24 18.45
CA LYS A 483 17.14 -2.13 19.40
C LYS A 483 15.99 -2.04 20.42
N MET A 484 14.93 -2.83 20.27
CA MET A 484 13.72 -2.77 21.11
C MET A 484 13.80 -3.65 22.37
N GLY A 485 14.72 -4.63 22.42
CA GLY A 485 14.86 -5.54 23.56
C GLY A 485 15.92 -6.62 23.32
N GLU A 486 16.12 -7.49 24.32
CA GLU A 486 17.10 -8.58 24.28
C GLU A 486 16.51 -9.88 24.86
N GLY A 487 16.99 -11.04 24.42
CA GLY A 487 16.55 -12.32 24.94
C GLY A 487 15.17 -12.79 24.47
N ILE A 488 14.76 -13.95 24.98
CA ILE A 488 13.68 -14.78 24.41
C ILE A 488 12.28 -14.16 24.57
N GLN A 489 12.03 -13.39 25.63
CA GLN A 489 10.69 -12.85 25.93
C GLN A 489 10.33 -11.64 25.06
N ASP A 490 11.29 -10.74 24.85
CA ASP A 490 11.13 -9.59 23.97
C ASP A 490 11.08 -10.07 22.51
N PHE A 491 11.92 -11.06 22.16
CA PHE A 491 11.88 -11.74 20.86
C PHE A 491 10.53 -12.43 20.59
N ALA A 492 9.90 -13.06 21.59
CA ALA A 492 8.55 -13.60 21.42
C ALA A 492 7.46 -12.53 21.28
N SER A 493 7.68 -11.36 21.90
CA SER A 493 6.78 -10.22 21.76
C SER A 493 6.77 -9.68 20.34
N LEU A 494 7.90 -9.76 19.61
CA LEU A 494 8.00 -9.48 18.18
C LEU A 494 7.04 -10.36 17.35
N PHE A 495 7.11 -11.70 17.49
CA PHE A 495 6.20 -12.62 16.80
C PHE A 495 4.72 -12.38 17.15
N SER A 496 4.42 -12.11 18.42
CA SER A 496 3.05 -11.79 18.84
C SER A 496 2.52 -10.51 18.18
N SER A 497 3.40 -9.54 17.92
CA SER A 497 3.07 -8.27 17.27
C SER A 497 2.77 -8.46 15.78
N ILE A 498 3.51 -9.31 15.07
CA ILE A 498 3.24 -9.68 13.67
C ILE A 498 1.78 -10.12 13.49
N LYS A 499 1.30 -11.00 14.37
CA LYS A 499 -0.07 -11.53 14.35
C LYS A 499 -1.11 -10.48 14.74
N LYS A 500 -0.84 -9.69 15.79
CA LYS A 500 -1.74 -8.66 16.33
C LYS A 500 -1.98 -7.52 15.35
N TYR A 501 -0.92 -7.01 14.73
CA TYR A 501 -0.98 -5.88 13.79
C TYR A 501 -1.18 -6.31 12.34
N ALA A 502 -1.20 -7.63 12.07
CA ALA A 502 -1.34 -8.21 10.74
C ALA A 502 -0.37 -7.58 9.72
N LEU A 503 0.86 -7.32 10.17
CA LEU A 503 1.89 -6.64 9.39
C LEU A 503 2.04 -7.37 8.05
N PRO A 504 1.87 -6.67 6.90
CA PRO A 504 2.12 -7.28 5.61
C PRO A 504 3.62 -7.46 5.46
N PHE A 505 4.09 -8.68 5.69
CA PHE A 505 5.43 -9.06 5.27
C PHE A 505 5.39 -9.23 3.77
N GLU A 506 5.86 -8.20 3.07
CA GLU A 506 6.16 -8.26 1.65
C GLU A 506 7.39 -9.14 1.45
N SER A 507 7.17 -10.46 1.50
CA SER A 507 8.08 -11.43 0.90
C SER A 507 8.06 -11.19 -0.61
N GLU A 508 8.90 -10.29 -1.11
CA GLU A 508 9.07 -10.06 -2.55
C GLU A 508 9.78 -11.27 -3.19
N SER A 509 9.04 -12.36 -3.40
CA SER A 509 9.46 -13.50 -4.23
C SER A 509 9.50 -13.11 -5.71
N SER A 510 10.46 -12.25 -6.03
CA SER A 510 10.75 -11.76 -7.38
C SER A 510 11.60 -12.77 -8.16
N PHE A 511 10.95 -13.81 -8.66
CA PHE A 511 11.47 -14.50 -9.83
C PHE A 511 11.34 -13.57 -11.04
N ALA A 512 12.39 -12.78 -11.30
CA ALA A 512 12.56 -12.01 -12.52
C ALA A 512 13.35 -12.86 -13.52
N ALA A 513 12.64 -13.62 -14.37
CA ALA A 513 13.27 -14.21 -15.54
C ALA A 513 13.45 -13.14 -16.63
N GLU A 514 14.53 -13.20 -17.42
CA GLU A 514 14.74 -12.23 -18.52
C GLU A 514 13.73 -12.40 -19.68
N ASN A 515 13.01 -13.52 -19.72
CA ASN A 515 12.04 -13.86 -20.77
C ASN A 515 10.76 -14.44 -20.16
N SER A 516 10.00 -13.59 -19.49
CA SER A 516 8.73 -13.89 -18.82
C SER A 516 7.75 -12.76 -19.01
N VAL A 517 6.46 -13.08 -18.92
CA VAL A 517 5.37 -12.10 -18.91
C VAL A 517 5.35 -11.41 -17.56
N ASP A 518 5.22 -10.09 -17.51
CA ASP A 518 5.03 -9.39 -16.24
C ASP A 518 3.55 -9.31 -15.87
N LEU A 519 3.17 -9.66 -14.64
CA LEU A 519 1.82 -9.42 -14.10
C LEU A 519 1.90 -8.49 -12.89
N MET A 520 1.29 -7.31 -13.07
CA MET A 520 1.37 -6.19 -12.15
C MET A 520 0.00 -5.50 -11.99
N THR A 521 -0.11 -4.66 -10.96
CA THR A 521 -1.28 -3.78 -10.81
C THR A 521 -1.12 -2.54 -11.68
N ILE A 522 -2.22 -1.92 -12.10
CA ILE A 522 -2.20 -0.61 -12.81
C ILE A 522 -1.48 0.52 -12.01
N HIS A 523 -1.24 0.33 -10.71
CA HIS A 523 -0.56 1.28 -9.82
C HIS A 523 0.87 0.86 -9.46
N ALA A 524 1.45 -0.12 -10.16
CA ALA A 524 2.80 -0.62 -9.95
C ALA A 524 3.60 -0.48 -11.25
#